data_AF-A0AAX2JE66-F1
#
_entry.id   AF-A0AAX2JE66-F1
#
_cell.length_a   1.000
_cell.length_b   1.000
_cell.length_c   1.000
_cell.angle_alpha   90.00
_cell.angle_beta   90.00
_cell.angle_gamma   90.00
#
_symmetry.space_group_name_H-M   'P 1'
#
loop_
_entity.id
_entity.type
_entity.pdbx_description
1 polymer ?
#
loop_
_entity_poly.entity_id
_entity_poly.type
_entity_poly.pdbx_seq_one_letter_code
_entity_poly.pdbx_strand_id
1 'polypeptide(L)'
;MIKLTKKELEVLGENKDAIAQLLVRKAILEEMEKKEYTEEEKRYLEEMKLNMEIEFYLNSIAQKTVQIYDYELLEVYKNNTEALKDKNTVEVYPQLQQALFNQKLGEEKVKVINELVEKYKINEVLKEYVKIEEPVEKTEIEE
;
A
#
# COMPACT_ATOMS: atom_id res chain seq x y z
N MET A 1 4.96 -20.16 -28.21
CA MET A 1 5.12 -21.53 -27.64
C MET A 1 5.65 -21.40 -26.23
N ILE A 2 4.86 -21.80 -25.24
CA ILE A 2 5.19 -21.62 -23.82
C ILE A 2 6.32 -22.60 -23.43
N LYS A 3 7.52 -22.06 -23.21
CA LYS A 3 8.72 -22.80 -22.79
C LYS A 3 9.56 -21.95 -21.85
N LEU A 4 10.33 -22.60 -20.99
CA LEU A 4 11.34 -21.95 -20.16
C LEU A 4 12.67 -21.84 -20.91
N THR A 5 13.37 -20.74 -20.68
CA THR A 5 14.75 -20.53 -21.13
C THR A 5 15.73 -21.28 -20.23
N LYS A 6 16.95 -21.53 -20.72
CA LYS A 6 18.02 -22.16 -19.92
C LYS A 6 18.30 -21.39 -18.62
N LYS A 7 18.35 -20.06 -18.70
CA LYS A 7 18.57 -19.18 -17.53
C LYS A 7 17.45 -19.29 -16.49
N GLU A 8 16.19 -19.39 -16.93
CA GLU A 8 15.06 -19.59 -16.01
C GLU A 8 15.14 -20.95 -15.32
N LEU A 9 15.53 -22.01 -16.03
CA LEU A 9 15.75 -23.34 -15.43
C LEU A 9 16.92 -23.36 -14.45
N GLU A 10 18.01 -22.63 -14.73
CA GLU A 10 19.15 -22.50 -13.81
C GLU A 10 18.76 -21.82 -12.50
N VAL A 11 17.94 -20.77 -12.55
CA VAL A 11 17.45 -20.06 -11.35
C VAL A 11 16.45 -20.89 -10.55
N LEU A 12 15.57 -21.62 -11.23
CA LEU A 12 14.51 -22.40 -10.59
C LEU A 12 14.97 -23.79 -10.11
N GLY A 13 16.07 -24.29 -10.66
CA GLY A 13 16.58 -25.64 -10.38
C GLY A 13 15.53 -26.70 -10.69
N GLU A 14 15.42 -27.70 -9.82
CA GLU A 14 14.44 -28.79 -9.95
C GLU A 14 13.10 -28.50 -9.24
N ASN A 15 12.85 -27.25 -8.83
CA ASN A 15 11.61 -26.89 -8.15
C ASN A 15 10.42 -26.93 -9.12
N LYS A 16 9.75 -28.09 -9.17
CA LYS A 16 8.64 -28.38 -10.07
C LYS A 16 7.49 -27.38 -9.92
N ASP A 17 7.17 -26.95 -8.70
CA ASP A 17 6.09 -26.01 -8.44
C ASP A 17 6.42 -24.62 -8.98
N ALA A 18 7.66 -24.15 -8.75
CA ALA A 18 8.10 -22.86 -9.27
C ALA A 18 8.18 -22.84 -10.81
N ILE A 19 8.62 -23.96 -11.41
CA ILE A 19 8.59 -24.16 -12.88
C ILE A 19 7.16 -24.11 -13.40
N ALA A 20 6.23 -24.85 -12.77
CA ALA A 20 4.82 -24.86 -13.18
C ALA A 20 4.19 -23.48 -13.08
N GLN A 21 4.43 -22.74 -11.99
CA GLN A 21 3.95 -21.37 -11.81
C GLN A 21 4.47 -20.43 -12.90
N LEU A 22 5.76 -20.53 -13.27
CA LEU A 22 6.31 -19.69 -14.34
C LEU A 22 5.71 -20.03 -15.71
N LEU A 23 5.46 -21.30 -16.00
CA LEU A 23 4.78 -21.72 -17.23
C LEU A 23 3.34 -21.20 -17.28
N VAL A 24 2.58 -21.30 -16.18
CA VAL A 24 1.23 -20.72 -16.09
C VAL A 24 1.27 -19.21 -16.30
N ARG A 25 2.21 -18.50 -15.66
CA ARG A 25 2.38 -17.05 -15.86
C ARG A 25 2.64 -16.70 -17.32
N LYS A 26 3.51 -17.45 -18.02
CA LYS A 26 3.76 -17.25 -19.45
C LYS A 26 2.52 -17.51 -20.30
N ALA A 27 1.72 -18.52 -19.95
CA ALA A 27 0.45 -18.78 -20.63
C ALA A 27 -0.53 -17.61 -20.48
N ILE A 28 -0.67 -17.08 -19.27
CA ILE A 28 -1.52 -15.90 -19.00
C ILE A 28 -1.04 -14.70 -19.82
N LEU A 29 0.27 -14.45 -19.87
CA LEU A 29 0.84 -13.34 -20.66
C LEU A 29 0.52 -13.48 -22.16
N GLU A 30 0.63 -14.69 -22.72
CA GLU A 30 0.30 -14.91 -24.13
C GLU A 30 -1.19 -14.72 -24.41
N GLU A 31 -2.08 -15.07 -23.48
CA GLU A 31 -3.52 -14.79 -23.61
C GLU A 31 -3.83 -13.29 -23.42
N MET A 32 -3.13 -12.60 -22.52
CA MET A 32 -3.27 -11.14 -22.34
C MET A 32 -2.87 -10.38 -23.61
N GLU A 33 -1.80 -10.79 -24.29
CA GLU A 33 -1.35 -10.14 -25.55
C GLU A 33 -2.37 -10.29 -26.69
N LYS A 34 -3.15 -11.37 -26.70
CA LYS A 34 -4.21 -11.59 -27.69
C LYS A 34 -5.51 -10.86 -27.35
N LYS A 35 -5.69 -10.43 -26.10
CA LYS A 35 -6.90 -9.73 -25.69
C LYS A 35 -6.89 -8.31 -26.28
N GLU A 36 -7.91 -8.01 -27.08
CA GLU A 36 -8.22 -6.63 -27.45
C GLU A 36 -8.92 -5.93 -26.29
N TYR A 37 -8.27 -4.92 -25.73
CA TYR A 37 -8.84 -4.08 -24.68
C TYR A 37 -9.52 -2.86 -25.29
N THR A 38 -10.67 -2.50 -24.74
CA THR A 38 -11.34 -1.24 -25.04
C THR A 38 -10.50 -0.04 -24.56
N GLU A 39 -10.73 1.13 -25.12
CA GLU A 39 -10.05 2.36 -24.67
C GLU A 39 -10.34 2.69 -23.20
N GLU A 40 -11.51 2.31 -22.68
CA GLU A 40 -11.85 2.47 -21.27
C GLU A 40 -11.04 1.52 -20.38
N GLU A 41 -10.96 0.23 -20.74
CA GLU A 41 -10.14 -0.74 -20.01
C GLU A 41 -8.65 -0.33 -20.01
N LYS A 42 -8.14 0.19 -21.13
CA LYS A 42 -6.75 0.70 -21.20
C LYS A 42 -6.51 1.84 -20.23
N ARG A 43 -7.39 2.86 -20.22
CA ARG A 43 -7.29 3.97 -19.26
C ARG A 43 -7.32 3.47 -17.82
N TYR A 44 -8.23 2.54 -17.51
CA TYR A 44 -8.32 1.96 -16.17
C TYR A 44 -7.04 1.21 -15.78
N LEU A 45 -6.45 0.42 -16.69
CA LEU A 45 -5.18 -0.27 -16.43
C LEU A 45 -4.01 0.69 -16.23
N GLU A 46 -3.97 1.79 -16.99
CA GLU A 46 -2.97 2.85 -16.82
C GLU A 46 -3.10 3.55 -15.47
N GLU A 47 -4.33 3.88 -15.05
CA GLU A 47 -4.60 4.44 -13.72
C GLU A 47 -4.21 3.47 -12.60
N MET A 48 -4.54 2.18 -12.73
CA MET A 48 -4.11 1.16 -11.77
C MET A 48 -2.59 1.09 -11.65
N LYS A 49 -1.89 1.13 -12.80
CA LYS A 49 -0.42 1.12 -12.83
C LYS A 49 0.15 2.36 -12.14
N LEU A 50 -0.37 3.54 -12.46
CA LEU A 50 0.05 4.79 -11.84
C LEU A 50 -0.18 4.78 -10.33
N ASN A 51 -1.34 4.30 -9.87
CA ASN A 51 -1.65 4.18 -8.45
C ASN A 51 -0.69 3.23 -7.73
N MET A 52 -0.32 2.10 -8.35
CA MET A 52 0.69 1.19 -7.81
C MET A 52 2.08 1.85 -7.74
N GLU A 53 2.46 2.64 -8.73
CA GLU A 53 3.73 3.37 -8.73
C GLU A 53 3.78 4.45 -7.65
N ILE A 54 2.70 5.22 -7.47
CA ILE A 54 2.55 6.22 -6.39
C ILE A 54 2.67 5.53 -5.03
N GLU A 55 1.94 4.43 -4.83
CA GLU A 55 1.97 3.66 -3.59
C GLU A 55 3.36 3.07 -3.32
N PHE A 56 4.04 2.55 -4.34
CA PHE A 56 5.42 2.06 -4.21
C PHE A 56 6.39 3.19 -3.81
N TYR A 57 6.27 4.37 -4.43
CA TYR A 57 7.08 5.53 -4.09
C TYR A 57 6.88 5.96 -2.63
N LEU A 58 5.62 6.13 -2.19
CA LEU A 58 5.31 6.50 -0.82
C LEU A 58 5.82 5.47 0.19
N ASN A 59 5.61 4.17 -0.07
CA ASN A 59 6.18 3.09 0.75
C ASN A 59 7.71 3.18 0.84
N SER A 60 8.39 3.43 -0.28
CA SER A 60 9.86 3.44 -0.34
C SER A 60 10.50 4.53 0.51
N ILE A 61 9.78 5.62 0.76
CA ILE A 61 10.20 6.73 1.62
C ILE A 61 9.78 6.43 3.07
N ALA A 62 8.49 6.21 3.30
CA ALA A 62 7.91 6.04 4.63
C ALA A 62 8.50 4.85 5.39
N GLN A 63 8.76 3.72 4.72
CA GLN A 63 9.29 2.53 5.40
C GLN A 63 10.68 2.75 6.02
N LYS A 64 11.45 3.74 5.51
CA LYS A 64 12.81 4.02 6.03
C LYS A 64 12.79 4.71 7.39
N THR A 65 11.66 5.31 7.76
CA THR A 65 11.50 6.06 9.01
C THR A 65 10.72 5.27 10.07
N VAL A 66 10.04 4.18 9.68
CA VAL A 66 9.29 3.34 10.61
C VAL A 66 10.22 2.64 11.59
N GLN A 67 9.98 2.85 12.88
CA GLN A 67 10.62 2.16 13.98
C GLN A 67 9.56 1.62 14.94
N ILE A 68 9.71 0.37 15.36
CA ILE A 68 8.85 -0.27 16.36
C ILE A 68 9.69 -0.62 17.56
N TYR A 69 9.25 -0.18 18.72
CA TYR A 69 9.89 -0.47 19.99
C TYR A 69 9.11 -1.55 20.76
N ASP A 70 9.81 -2.35 21.55
CA ASP A 70 9.22 -3.46 22.30
C ASP A 70 8.10 -3.03 23.25
N TYR A 71 8.20 -1.82 23.83
CA TYR A 71 7.17 -1.29 24.72
C TYR A 71 5.84 -1.01 24.00
N GLU A 72 5.91 -0.57 22.73
CA GLU A 72 4.73 -0.28 21.92
C GLU A 72 4.02 -1.58 21.56
N LEU A 73 4.79 -2.61 21.19
CA LEU A 73 4.25 -3.94 20.93
C LEU A 73 3.60 -4.55 22.19
N LEU A 74 4.23 -4.36 23.35
CA LEU A 74 3.68 -4.80 24.63
C LEU A 74 2.38 -4.07 24.98
N GLU A 75 2.30 -2.77 24.70
CA GLU A 75 1.09 -1.97 24.89
C GLU A 75 -0.05 -2.44 23.98
N VAL A 76 0.24 -2.66 22.69
CA VAL A 76 -0.72 -3.24 21.75
C VAL A 76 -1.22 -4.60 22.24
N TYR A 77 -0.33 -5.48 22.73
CA TYR A 77 -0.75 -6.77 23.29
C TYR A 77 -1.66 -6.60 24.51
N LYS A 78 -1.27 -5.75 25.48
CA LYS A 78 -2.06 -5.45 26.69
C LYS A 78 -3.46 -4.95 26.35
N ASN A 79 -3.56 -4.01 25.41
CA ASN A 79 -4.81 -3.39 24.98
C ASN A 79 -5.75 -4.36 24.23
N ASN A 80 -5.25 -5.53 23.81
CA ASN A 80 -6.02 -6.55 23.08
C ASN A 80 -6.17 -7.86 23.86
N THR A 81 -5.77 -7.91 25.14
CA THR A 81 -5.71 -9.14 25.95
C THR A 81 -7.02 -9.94 25.97
N GLU A 82 -8.17 -9.29 26.07
CA GLU A 82 -9.48 -9.97 26.05
C GLU A 82 -9.75 -10.67 24.71
N ALA A 83 -9.35 -10.07 23.59
CA ALA A 83 -9.48 -10.64 22.25
C ALA A 83 -8.44 -11.75 21.96
N LEU A 84 -7.40 -11.84 22.79
CA LEU A 84 -6.26 -12.74 22.61
C LEU A 84 -6.21 -13.88 23.64
N LYS A 85 -7.16 -13.93 24.58
CA LYS A 85 -7.13 -14.82 25.76
C LYS A 85 -6.93 -16.31 25.45
N ASP A 86 -7.44 -16.79 24.32
CA ASP A 86 -7.35 -18.20 23.91
C ASP A 86 -6.29 -18.45 22.82
N LYS A 87 -5.48 -17.43 22.49
CA LYS A 87 -4.50 -17.49 21.41
C LYS A 87 -3.09 -17.67 21.93
N ASN A 88 -2.29 -18.45 21.21
CA ASN A 88 -0.88 -18.63 21.54
C ASN A 88 -0.08 -17.35 21.26
N THR A 89 0.68 -16.89 22.25
CA THR A 89 1.57 -15.74 22.16
C THR A 89 2.52 -15.81 20.96
N VAL A 90 3.06 -17.00 20.66
CA VAL A 90 3.99 -17.22 19.52
C VAL A 90 3.32 -16.98 18.17
N GLU A 91 2.02 -17.25 18.05
CA GLU A 91 1.26 -17.01 16.83
C GLU A 91 0.81 -15.56 16.71
N VAL A 92 0.48 -14.94 17.84
CA VAL A 92 -0.10 -13.59 17.90
C VAL A 92 0.94 -12.49 17.76
N TYR A 93 2.10 -12.62 18.41
CA TYR A 93 3.11 -11.56 18.44
C TYR A 93 3.57 -11.10 17.04
N PRO A 94 3.89 -12.01 16.09
CA PRO A 94 4.24 -11.60 14.74
C PRO A 94 3.11 -10.84 14.02
N GLN A 95 1.85 -11.22 14.26
CA GLN A 95 0.69 -10.55 13.67
C GLN A 95 0.51 -9.14 14.25
N LEU A 96 0.67 -8.98 15.56
CA LEU A 96 0.61 -7.66 16.22
C LEU A 96 1.76 -6.75 15.75
N GLN A 97 2.97 -7.30 15.61
CA GLN A 97 4.10 -6.57 15.09
C GLN A 97 3.86 -6.10 13.65
N GLN A 98 3.31 -6.96 12.78
CA GLN A 98 2.97 -6.58 11.41
C GLN A 98 1.86 -5.52 11.37
N ALA A 99 0.84 -5.64 12.23
CA ALA A 99 -0.23 -4.66 12.31
C ALA A 99 0.30 -3.29 12.76
N LEU A 100 1.13 -3.26 13.81
CA LEU A 100 1.77 -2.05 14.31
C LEU A 100 2.70 -1.43 13.27
N PHE A 101 3.45 -2.25 12.52
CA PHE A 101 4.25 -1.79 11.38
C PHE A 101 3.39 -1.10 10.34
N ASN A 102 2.31 -1.75 9.90
CA ASN A 102 1.42 -1.21 8.88
C ASN A 102 0.74 0.10 9.32
N GLN A 103 0.35 0.20 10.59
CA GLN A 103 -0.20 1.42 11.17
C GLN A 103 0.82 2.57 11.06
N LYS A 104 2.04 2.35 11.58
CA LYS A 104 3.10 3.37 11.55
C LYS A 104 3.53 3.74 10.14
N LEU A 105 3.59 2.76 9.24
CA LEU A 105 3.85 3.01 7.83
C LEU A 105 2.80 3.95 7.23
N GLY A 106 1.52 3.78 7.59
CA GLY A 106 0.44 4.69 7.20
C GLY A 106 0.65 6.11 7.74
N GLU A 107 1.00 6.25 9.03
CA GLU A 107 1.28 7.54 9.65
C GLU A 107 2.45 8.27 8.97
N GLU A 108 3.54 7.56 8.67
CA GLU A 108 4.69 8.11 7.96
C GLU A 108 4.36 8.52 6.52
N LYS A 109 3.49 7.77 5.81
CA LYS A 109 3.01 8.20 4.49
C LYS A 109 2.21 9.50 4.55
N VAL A 110 1.37 9.67 5.56
CA VAL A 110 0.61 10.92 5.75
C VAL A 110 1.55 12.10 5.94
N LYS A 111 2.65 11.93 6.70
CA LYS A 111 3.68 12.97 6.83
C LYS A 111 4.29 13.35 5.48
N VAL A 112 4.71 12.35 4.68
CA VAL A 112 5.24 12.59 3.33
C VAL A 112 4.23 13.33 2.45
N ILE A 113 2.95 12.94 2.49
CA ILE A 113 1.89 13.62 1.74
C ILE A 113 1.74 15.07 2.20
N ASN A 114 1.74 15.33 3.51
CA ASN A 114 1.64 16.69 4.06
C ASN A 114 2.82 17.56 3.63
N GLU A 115 4.05 17.03 3.65
CA GLU A 115 5.24 17.73 3.14
C GLU A 115 5.08 18.09 1.66
N LEU A 116 4.51 17.19 0.84
CA LEU A 116 4.23 17.48 -0.57
C LEU A 116 3.12 18.54 -0.73
N VAL A 117 2.06 18.47 0.08
CA VAL A 117 0.97 19.45 0.10
C VAL A 117 1.51 20.84 0.41
N GLU A 118 2.40 20.97 1.39
CA GLU A 118 3.05 22.22 1.74
C GLU A 118 4.02 22.68 0.63
N LYS A 119 4.91 21.80 0.18
CA LYS A 119 5.93 22.12 -0.83
C LYS A 119 5.33 22.66 -2.13
N TYR A 120 4.24 22.06 -2.59
CA TYR A 120 3.56 22.46 -3.82
C TYR A 120 2.36 23.38 -3.59
N LYS A 121 2.14 23.81 -2.33
CA LYS A 121 1.04 24.68 -1.94
C LYS A 121 -0.31 24.20 -2.47
N ILE A 122 -0.56 22.90 -2.37
CA ILE A 122 -1.72 22.24 -2.96
C ILE A 122 -3.03 22.88 -2.46
N ASN A 123 -3.07 23.33 -1.21
CA ASN A 123 -4.24 24.04 -0.65
C ASN A 123 -4.50 25.41 -1.32
N GLU A 124 -3.47 26.10 -1.83
CA GLU A 124 -3.66 27.33 -2.61
C GLU A 124 -4.19 27.00 -4.00
N VAL A 125 -3.57 26.01 -4.67
CA VAL A 125 -4.00 25.53 -5.99
C VAL A 125 -5.45 25.04 -5.97
N LEU A 126 -5.87 24.35 -4.90
CA LEU A 126 -7.22 23.84 -4.74
C LEU A 126 -8.29 24.94 -4.79
N LYS A 127 -7.97 26.16 -4.33
CA LYS A 127 -8.90 27.31 -4.33
C LYS A 127 -9.29 27.75 -5.73
N GLU A 128 -8.48 27.44 -6.75
CA GLU A 128 -8.81 27.75 -8.15
C GLU A 128 -9.94 26.86 -8.69
N TYR A 129 -10.10 25.66 -8.12
CA TYR A 129 -11.07 24.67 -8.57
C TYR A 129 -12.30 24.58 -7.66
N VAL A 130 -12.14 24.93 -6.38
CA VAL A 130 -13.20 24.88 -5.38
C VAL A 130 -13.32 26.22 -4.69
N LYS A 131 -14.51 26.85 -4.77
CA LYS A 131 -14.82 28.00 -3.90
C LYS A 131 -14.89 27.50 -2.46
N ILE A 132 -13.84 27.74 -1.70
CA ILE A 132 -13.85 27.49 -0.26
C ILE A 132 -14.72 28.59 0.35
N GLU A 133 -15.96 28.26 0.74
CA GLU A 133 -16.75 29.14 1.60
C GLU A 133 -16.03 29.22 2.95
N GLU A 134 -15.62 30.42 3.34
CA GLU A 134 -15.06 30.63 4.68
C GLU A 134 -16.12 30.24 5.71
N PRO A 135 -15.75 29.54 6.80
CA PRO A 135 -16.70 29.18 7.83
C PRO A 135 -17.32 30.48 8.38
N VAL A 136 -18.65 30.60 8.22
CA VAL A 136 -19.42 31.71 8.77
C VAL A 136 -19.14 31.75 10.27
N GLU A 137 -18.45 32.79 10.73
CA GLU A 137 -18.35 33.10 12.16
C GLU A 137 -19.78 33.15 12.70
N LYS A 138 -20.13 32.19 13.56
CA LYS A 138 -21.33 32.31 14.37
C LYS A 138 -21.06 33.48 15.32
N THR A 139 -21.52 34.67 14.94
CA THR A 139 -21.71 35.77 15.88
C THR A 139 -22.57 35.24 17.01
N GLU A 140 -21.96 35.14 18.20
CA GLU A 140 -22.67 34.95 19.46
C GLU A 140 -23.73 36.04 19.52
N ILE A 141 -25.00 35.64 19.44
CA ILE A 141 -26.11 36.52 19.77
C ILE A 141 -26.26 36.37 21.29
N GLU A 142 -25.57 37.23 22.04
CA GLU A 142 -26.00 37.57 23.39
C GLU A 142 -27.30 38.38 23.26
N GLU A 143 -28.41 37.81 23.73
CA GLU A 143 -29.46 38.47 24.55
C GLU A 143 -30.55 37.47 24.97
#